data_AF-A0A645DYV5-F1
#
_entry.id   AF-A0A645DYV5-F1
#
_cell.length_a   1.000
_cell.length_b   1.000
_cell.length_c   1.000
_cell.angle_alpha   90.00
_cell.angle_beta   90.00
_cell.angle_gamma   90.00
#
_symmetry.space_group_name_H-M   'P 1'
#
loop_
_entity.id
_entity.type
_entity.pdbx_description
1 polymer ?
#
loop_
_entity_poly.entity_id
_entity_poly.type
_entity_poly.pdbx_seq_one_letter_code
_entity_poly.pdbx_strand_id
1 'polypeptide(L)'
;MNQVIEETKIWQMMGTTITLQVGHEEPSRLLAELGEWLHVYEHRFSAHDATSELMAINQAAGRQAVIVHPELFELIKLGKAHSCARNS
;
A
#
# COMPACT_ATOMS: atom_id res chain seq x y z
N MET A 1 7.37 -25.74 -23.23
CA MET A 1 7.37 -25.35 -21.81
C MET A 1 8.20 -24.10 -21.71
N ASN A 2 7.60 -22.98 -21.37
CA ASN A 2 8.35 -21.76 -21.09
C ASN A 2 9.11 -21.97 -19.77
N GLN A 3 10.34 -21.50 -19.74
CA GLN A 3 11.21 -21.68 -18.58
C GLN A 3 10.81 -20.65 -17.52
N VAL A 4 10.43 -21.13 -16.34
CA VAL A 4 10.26 -20.26 -15.17
C VAL A 4 11.64 -19.75 -14.78
N ILE A 5 11.77 -18.42 -14.75
CA ILE A 5 12.96 -17.71 -14.30
C ILE A 5 12.62 -16.86 -13.07
N GLU A 6 13.59 -16.71 -12.17
CA GLU A 6 13.45 -15.88 -10.98
C GLU A 6 14.13 -14.54 -11.19
N GLU A 7 13.45 -13.46 -10.81
CA GLU A 7 14.01 -12.10 -10.77
C GLU A 7 13.68 -11.43 -9.45
N THR A 8 14.60 -10.61 -8.95
CA THR A 8 14.44 -9.83 -7.72
C THR A 8 14.62 -8.35 -8.03
N LYS A 9 13.75 -7.50 -7.48
CA LYS A 9 13.88 -6.04 -7.48
C LYS A 9 13.74 -5.47 -6.08
N ILE A 10 14.36 -4.31 -5.89
CA ILE A 10 14.43 -3.60 -4.61
C ILE A 10 13.91 -2.18 -4.83
N TRP A 11 13.04 -1.72 -3.95
CA TRP A 11 12.54 -0.35 -3.89
C TRP A 11 12.86 0.29 -2.54
N GLN A 12 13.13 1.59 -2.55
CA GLN A 12 13.24 2.42 -1.34
C GLN A 12 12.02 3.33 -1.28
N MET A 13 11.06 2.98 -0.43
CA MET A 13 9.78 3.67 -0.30
C MET A 13 9.11 3.32 1.05
N MET A 14 8.06 4.03 1.43
CA MET A 14 7.30 3.85 2.68
C MET A 14 8.21 3.97 3.92
N GLY A 15 9.30 4.72 3.82
CA GLY A 15 10.33 4.83 4.86
C GLY A 15 11.14 3.55 5.10
N THR A 16 11.16 2.60 4.15
CA THR A 16 11.85 1.31 4.27
C THR A 16 12.42 0.80 2.93
N THR A 17 13.10 -0.34 2.98
CA THR A 17 13.51 -1.11 1.80
C THR A 17 12.54 -2.26 1.56
N ILE A 18 11.93 -2.32 0.38
CA ILE A 18 11.04 -3.40 -0.05
C ILE A 18 11.78 -4.24 -1.09
N THR A 19 11.94 -5.54 -0.83
CA THR A 19 12.55 -6.51 -1.76
C THR A 19 11.48 -7.49 -2.22
N LEU A 20 11.26 -7.60 -3.53
CA LEU A 20 10.33 -8.56 -4.13
C LEU A 20 11.08 -9.50 -5.07
N GLN A 21 10.80 -10.79 -4.96
CA GLN A 21 11.30 -11.83 -5.85
C GLN A 21 10.13 -12.55 -6.50
N VAL A 22 10.20 -12.74 -7.82
CA VAL A 22 9.15 -13.37 -8.62
C VAL A 22 9.77 -14.47 -9.47
N GLY A 23 9.29 -15.71 -9.29
CA GLY A 23 9.53 -16.83 -10.20
C GLY A 23 8.38 -16.95 -11.19
N HIS A 24 8.61 -16.60 -12.45
CA HIS A 24 7.58 -16.65 -13.50
C HIS A 24 8.22 -16.82 -14.89
N GLU A 25 7.41 -17.08 -15.92
CA GLU A 25 7.89 -17.07 -17.31
C GLU A 25 8.25 -15.64 -17.78
N GLU A 26 7.64 -14.63 -17.17
CA GLU A 26 7.83 -13.20 -17.46
C GLU A 26 7.94 -12.37 -16.16
N PRO A 27 8.97 -12.58 -15.33
CA PRO A 27 9.04 -11.96 -14.00
C PRO A 27 9.26 -10.45 -14.07
N SER A 28 10.00 -9.95 -15.07
CA SER A 28 10.27 -8.51 -15.23
C SER A 28 8.98 -7.70 -15.45
N ARG A 29 8.03 -8.27 -16.20
CA ARG A 29 6.70 -7.66 -16.45
C ARG A 29 5.91 -7.56 -15.14
N LEU A 30 5.84 -8.66 -14.38
CA LEU A 30 5.13 -8.69 -13.11
C LEU A 30 5.77 -7.75 -12.08
N LEU A 31 7.10 -7.72 -11.99
CA LEU A 31 7.81 -6.81 -11.10
C LEU A 31 7.61 -5.34 -11.48
N ALA A 32 7.42 -5.01 -12.77
CA ALA A 32 7.05 -3.67 -13.17
C ALA A 32 5.63 -3.31 -12.69
N GLU A 33 4.66 -4.21 -12.88
CA GLU A 33 3.29 -4.02 -12.40
C GLU A 33 3.21 -3.89 -10.86
N LEU A 34 3.92 -4.75 -10.13
CA LEU A 34 4.03 -4.67 -8.67
C LEU A 34 4.66 -3.35 -8.22
N GLY A 35 5.63 -2.83 -8.96
CA GLY A 35 6.22 -1.50 -8.71
C GLY A 35 5.19 -0.38 -8.79
N GLU A 36 4.31 -0.40 -9.79
CA GLU A 36 3.21 0.57 -9.89
C GLU A 36 2.23 0.46 -8.71
N TRP A 37 1.90 -0.76 -8.29
CA TRP A 37 1.03 -0.98 -7.13
C TRP A 37 1.65 -0.44 -5.85
N LEU A 38 2.95 -0.66 -5.66
CA LEU A 38 3.69 -0.12 -4.52
C LEU A 38 3.64 1.43 -4.49
N HIS A 39 3.75 2.09 -5.64
CA HIS A 39 3.58 3.55 -5.73
C HIS A 39 2.16 4.02 -5.41
N VAL A 40 1.14 3.29 -5.86
CA VAL A 40 -0.26 3.56 -5.47
C VAL A 40 -0.42 3.42 -3.96
N TYR A 41 0.15 2.39 -3.35
CA TYR A 41 0.09 2.17 -1.90
C TYR A 41 0.85 3.23 -1.11
N GLU A 42 2.00 3.71 -1.59
CA GLU A 42 2.72 4.82 -0.98
C GLU A 42 1.79 6.03 -0.87
N HIS A 43 1.23 6.45 -2.01
CA HIS A 43 0.37 7.63 -2.06
C HIS A 43 -0.93 7.44 -1.29
N ARG A 44 -1.52 6.24 -1.30
CA ARG A 44 -2.79 5.97 -0.58
C ARG A 44 -2.61 5.98 0.94
N PHE A 45 -1.59 5.30 1.43
CA PHE A 45 -1.43 5.00 2.86
C PHE A 45 -0.44 5.91 3.59
N SER A 46 0.30 6.77 2.88
CA SER A 46 1.28 7.64 3.52
C SER A 46 0.63 8.63 4.49
N ALA A 47 1.08 8.59 5.74
CA ALA A 47 0.74 9.60 6.75
C ALA A 47 1.65 10.84 6.68
N HIS A 48 2.66 10.83 5.80
CA HIS A 48 3.67 11.87 5.70
C HIS A 48 3.53 12.73 4.43
N ASP A 49 2.83 12.23 3.42
CA ASP A 49 2.50 12.98 2.21
C ASP A 49 1.17 13.72 2.41
N ALA A 50 1.20 15.05 2.43
CA ALA A 50 0.00 15.88 2.61
C ALA A 50 -1.04 15.72 1.48
N THR A 51 -0.64 15.15 0.34
CA THR A 51 -1.52 14.88 -0.80
C THR A 51 -2.09 13.47 -0.82
N SER A 52 -1.75 12.63 0.16
CA SER A 52 -2.21 11.25 0.24
C SER A 52 -3.71 11.13 0.47
N GLU A 53 -4.28 9.99 0.06
CA GLU A 53 -5.68 9.66 0.36
C GLU A 53 -5.95 9.65 1.87
N LEU A 54 -5.02 9.07 2.66
CA LEU A 54 -5.11 9.07 4.11
C LEU A 54 -5.09 10.49 4.71
N MET A 55 -4.27 11.40 4.17
CA MET A 55 -4.20 12.76 4.68
C MET A 55 -5.43 13.59 4.35
N ALA A 56 -6.15 13.28 3.26
CA ALA A 56 -7.45 13.89 2.99
C ALA A 56 -8.46 13.60 4.12
N ILE A 57 -8.44 12.39 4.70
CA ILE A 57 -9.25 12.04 5.88
C ILE A 57 -8.81 12.88 7.09
N ASN A 58 -7.51 12.92 7.38
CA ASN A 58 -6.97 13.67 8.52
C ASN A 58 -7.30 15.15 8.44
N GLN A 59 -7.21 15.75 7.26
CA GLN A 59 -7.59 17.14 7.05
C GLN A 59 -9.10 17.33 7.30
N ALA A 60 -9.96 16.41 6.88
CA ALA A 60 -11.41 16.50 7.09
C ALA A 60 -11.87 16.11 8.51
N ALA A 61 -10.96 15.76 9.42
CA ALA A 61 -11.29 15.27 10.76
C ALA A 61 -12.22 16.23 11.52
N GLY A 62 -13.32 15.69 12.06
CA GLY A 62 -14.34 16.44 12.79
C GLY A 62 -15.18 17.41 11.95
N ARG A 63 -14.99 17.46 10.62
CA ARG A 63 -15.70 18.38 9.72
C ARG A 63 -16.74 17.68 8.84
N GLN A 64 -16.31 16.68 8.06
CA GLN A 64 -17.20 15.95 7.15
C GLN A 64 -16.68 14.55 6.85
N ALA A 65 -17.55 13.67 6.35
CA ALA A 65 -17.14 12.37 5.83
C ALA A 65 -16.38 12.52 4.50
N VAL A 66 -15.42 11.63 4.25
CA VAL A 66 -14.62 11.56 3.03
C VAL A 66 -14.80 10.19 2.40
N ILE A 67 -15.11 10.17 1.09
CA ILE A 67 -15.14 8.92 0.31
C ILE A 67 -13.70 8.62 -0.09
N VAL A 68 -13.25 7.40 0.19
CA VAL A 68 -11.88 6.94 -0.10
C VAL A 68 -11.90 5.58 -0.80
N HIS A 69 -10.74 5.15 -1.30
CA HIS A 69 -10.60 3.82 -1.87
C HIS A 69 -11.01 2.72 -0.87
N PRO A 70 -11.71 1.64 -1.33
CA PRO A 70 -12.17 0.57 -0.44
C PRO A 70 -11.08 -0.06 0.43
N GLU A 71 -9.87 -0.25 -0.11
CA GLU A 71 -8.75 -0.79 0.66
C GLU A 71 -8.32 0.12 1.82
N LEU A 72 -8.32 1.45 1.63
CA LEU A 72 -8.03 2.39 2.72
C LEU A 72 -9.11 2.33 3.79
N PHE A 73 -10.37 2.25 3.37
CA PHE A 73 -11.48 2.11 4.29
C PHE A 73 -11.38 0.82 5.14
N GLU A 74 -11.13 -0.33 4.50
CA GLU A 74 -11.01 -1.60 5.22
C GLU A 74 -9.78 -1.63 6.13
N LEU A 75 -8.65 -1.03 5.74
CA LEU A 75 -7.47 -0.95 6.60
C LEU A 75 -7.73 -0.07 7.85
N ILE A 76 -8.41 1.08 7.70
CA ILE A 76 -8.80 1.92 8.84
C ILE A 76 -9.76 1.19 9.77
N LYS A 77 -10.73 0.48 9.21
CA LYS A 77 -11.71 -0.32 9.96
C LYS A 77 -11.01 -1.44 10.73
N LEU A 78 -10.05 -2.13 10.12
CA LEU A 78 -9.20 -3.13 10.76
C LEU A 78 -8.41 -2.50 11.92
N GLY A 79 -7.73 -1.38 11.67
CA GLY A 79 -6.97 -0.64 12.69
C GLY A 79 -7.84 -0.26 13.89
N LYS A 80 -9.02 0.32 13.65
CA LYS A 80 -9.99 0.65 14.70
C LYS A 80 -10.43 -0.58 15.50
N ALA A 81 -10.74 -1.69 14.81
CA ALA A 81 -11.18 -2.92 15.47
C ALA A 81 -10.11 -3.42 16.46
N HIS A 82 -8.83 -3.39 16.06
CA HIS A 82 -7.73 -3.72 16.94
C HIS A 82 -7.55 -2.71 18.07
N SER A 83 -7.54 -1.40 17.79
CA SER A 83 -7.38 -0.35 18.82
C SER A 83 -8.49 -0.34 19.86
N CYS A 84 -9.70 -0.80 19.53
CA CYS A 84 -10.82 -0.89 20.45
C CYS A 84 -10.97 -2.28 21.11
N ALA A 85 -10.09 -3.24 20.81
CA ALA A 85 -10.11 -4.53 21.47
C ALA A 85 -9.78 -4.39 22.97
N ARG A 86 -10.38 -5.24 23.81
CA ARG A 86 -10.31 -5.15 25.29
C ARG A 86 -8.90 -5.09 25.88
N ASN A 87 -7.89 -5.57 25.15
CA ASN A 87 -6.49 -5.65 25.60
C ASN A 87 -5.53 -4.94 24.63
N SER A 88 -6.01 -3.93 23.89
CA SER A 88 -5.17 -3.15 22.98
C SER A 88 -4.33 -2.10 23.68
#